data_AF-A0A958KQ46-F1
#
_entry.id   AF-A0A958KQ46-F1
#
_cell.length_a   1.000
_cell.length_b   1.000
_cell.length_c   1.000
_cell.angle_alpha   90.00
_cell.angle_beta   90.00
_cell.angle_gamma   90.00
#
_symmetry.space_group_name_H-M   'P 1'
#
loop_
_entity.id
_entity.type
_entity.pdbx_description
1 polymer ?
#
loop_
_entity_poly.entity_id
_entity_poly.type
_entity_poly.pdbx_seq_one_letter_code
_entity_poly.pdbx_strand_id
1 'polypeptide(L)' 'DIKRIRKKINVSQGVFAVILNVNPSTVQKWEQGSTTPSGSALRLLNLLEDRGRSLIAGQGSVSA' A
#
# COMPACT_ATOMS: atom_id res chain seq x y z
N ASP A 1 -0.06 11.81 -1.47
CA ASP A 1 -1.24 11.60 -0.60
C ASP A 1 -1.55 10.10 -0.52
N ILE A 2 -1.56 9.53 0.68
CA ILE A 2 -1.68 8.07 0.89
C ILE A 2 -3.02 7.53 0.39
N LYS A 3 -4.08 8.33 0.55
CA LYS A 3 -5.43 8.02 0.05
C LYS A 3 -5.45 7.91 -1.47
N ARG A 4 -4.66 8.73 -2.18
CA ARG A 4 -4.52 8.66 -3.64
C ARG A 4 -3.88 7.35 -4.09
N ILE A 5 -2.80 6.92 -3.44
CA ILE A 5 -2.12 5.66 -3.75
C ILE A 5 -3.08 4.48 -3.54
N ARG A 6 -3.79 4.44 -2.40
CA ARG A 6 -4.79 3.40 -2.13
C ARG A 6 -5.91 3.37 -3.17
N LYS A 7 -6.42 4.55 -3.57
CA LYS A 7 -7.45 4.65 -4.61
C LYS A 7 -6.94 4.22 -5.99
N LYS A 8 -5.66 4.47 -6.31
CA LYS A 8 -5.04 4.07 -7.59
C LYS A 8 -5.05 2.55 -7.80
N ILE A 9 -4.87 1.80 -6.72
CA ILE A 9 -4.93 0.32 -6.72
C ILE A 9 -6.32 -0.23 -6.36
N ASN A 10 -7.30 0.64 -6.10
CA ASN A 10 -8.70 0.30 -5.83
C ASN A 10 -8.93 -0.68 -4.66
N VAL A 11 -8.17 -0.54 -3.57
CA VAL A 11 -8.32 -1.41 -2.39
C VAL A 11 -8.94 -0.69 -1.18
N SER A 12 -9.53 -1.45 -0.26
CA SER A 12 -10.00 -0.94 1.03
C SER A 12 -8.82 -0.60 1.96
N GLN A 13 -9.05 0.22 2.99
CA GLN A 13 -7.99 0.58 3.96
C GLN A 13 -7.44 -0.66 4.68
N GLY A 14 -8.28 -1.67 4.97
CA GLY A 14 -7.84 -2.92 5.59
C GLY A 14 -6.91 -3.73 4.69
N VAL A 15 -7.28 -3.91 3.41
CA VAL A 15 -6.43 -4.59 2.42
C VAL A 15 -5.13 -3.82 2.21
N PHE A 16 -5.19 -2.50 2.15
CA PHE A 16 -4.00 -1.64 2.05
C PHE A 16 -3.05 -1.81 3.25
N ALA A 17 -3.61 -1.92 4.45
CA ALA A 17 -2.85 -2.14 5.67
C ALA A 17 -2.13 -3.50 5.66
N VAL A 18 -2.80 -4.55 5.18
CA VAL A 18 -2.19 -5.87 4.99
C VAL A 18 -1.03 -5.81 4.00
N ILE A 19 -1.20 -5.14 2.85
CA ILE A 19 -0.14 -4.97 1.85
C ILE A 19 1.09 -4.26 2.44
N LEU A 20 0.87 -3.27 3.30
CA LEU A 20 1.93 -2.48 3.93
C LEU A 20 2.46 -3.09 5.23
N ASN A 21 1.93 -4.25 5.65
CA ASN A 21 2.22 -4.91 6.91
C ASN A 21 2.08 -3.98 8.12
N VAL A 22 0.99 -3.21 8.16
CA VAL A 22 0.65 -2.29 9.25
C VAL A 22 -0.79 -2.51 9.71
N ASN A 23 -1.15 -1.90 10.83
CA ASN A 23 -2.53 -1.90 11.31
C ASN A 23 -3.40 -0.93 10.47
N PRO A 24 -4.69 -1.23 10.21
CA PRO A 24 -5.62 -0.30 9.56
C PRO A 24 -5.68 1.09 10.20
N SER A 25 -5.54 1.17 11.53
CA SER A 25 -5.48 2.43 12.28
C SER A 25 -4.28 3.29 11.89
N THR A 26 -3.16 2.67 11.48
CA THR A 26 -1.98 3.39 10.98
C THR A 26 -2.25 4.01 9.61
N VAL A 27 -2.91 3.27 8.71
CA VAL A 27 -3.34 3.80 7.41
C VAL A 27 -4.29 4.98 7.58
N GLN A 28 -5.23 4.89 8.52
CA GLN A 28 -6.14 5.99 8.82
C GLN A 28 -5.39 7.25 9.28
N LYS A 29 -4.42 7.12 10.20
CA LYS A 29 -3.58 8.24 10.66
C LYS A 29 -2.78 8.87 9.52
N TRP A 30 -2.26 8.05 8.61
CA TRP A 30 -1.54 8.53 7.43
C TRP A 30 -2.45 9.27 6.45
N GLU A 31 -3.67 8.79 6.21
CA GLU A 31 -4.65 9.48 5.36
C GLU A 31 -5.18 10.79 5.99
N GLN A 32 -5.11 10.91 7.31
CA GLN A 32 -5.46 12.13 8.05
C GLN A 32 -4.28 13.11 8.21
N GLY A 33 -3.07 12.73 7.80
CA GLY A 33 -1.85 13.54 7.97
C GLY A 33 -1.34 13.61 9.41
N SER A 34 -1.84 12.76 10.31
CA SER A 34 -1.43 12.72 11.72
C SER A 34 -0.03 12.13 11.89
N THR A 35 0.36 11.18 11.05
CA THR A 35 1.69 10.57 11.04
C THR A 35 2.14 10.32 9.59
N THR A 36 3.45 10.20 9.38
CA THR A 36 4.02 9.87 8.08
C THR A 36 4.58 8.45 8.06
N PRO A 37 4.47 7.74 6.92
CA PRO A 37 5.09 6.43 6.77
C PRO A 37 6.62 6.56 6.77
N SER A 38 7.29 5.65 7.47
CA SER A 38 8.76 5.58 7.54
C SER A 38 9.25 4.16 7.24
N GLY A 39 10.55 4.04 6.93
CA GLY A 39 11.22 2.75 6.74
C GLY A 39 10.59 1.90 5.63
N SER A 40 10.29 0.65 5.94
CA SER A 40 9.77 -0.35 4.99
C SER A 40 8.44 0.07 4.35
N ALA A 41 7.57 0.73 5.11
CA ALA A 41 6.27 1.18 4.60
C ALA A 41 6.42 2.26 3.52
N LEU A 42 7.37 3.20 3.70
CA LEU A 42 7.66 4.23 2.71
C LEU A 42 8.17 3.61 1.40
N ARG A 43 9.04 2.59 1.50
CA ARG A 43 9.55 1.88 0.32
C ARG A 43 8.44 1.13 -0.41
N LEU A 44 7.56 0.44 0.31
CA LEU A 44 6.39 -0.23 -0.27
C LEU A 44 5.42 0.75 -0.92
N LEU A 45 5.18 1.91 -0.30
CA LEU A 45 4.35 2.97 -0.88
C LEU A 45 4.93 3.51 -2.19
N ASN A 46 6.24 3.73 -2.25
CA ASN A 46 6.92 4.14 -3.49
C ASN A 46 6.76 3.07 -4.59
N LEU A 47 6.89 1.79 -4.23
CA LEU A 47 6.67 0.68 -5.16
C LEU A 47 5.21 0.59 -5.63
N LEU A 48 4.23 0.83 -4.76
CA LEU A 48 2.81 0.86 -5.12
C LEU A 48 2.46 2.10 -5.95
N GLU A 49 3.12 3.23 -5.73
CA GLU A 49 2.95 4.41 -6.55
C GLU A 49 3.52 4.20 -7.97
N ASP A 50 4.69 3.56 -8.09
CA ASP A 50 5.35 3.25 -9.35
C ASP A 50 4.66 2.12 -10.13
N ARG A 51 4.33 1.00 -9.45
CA ARG A 51 3.91 -0.28 -10.08
C ARG A 51 2.65 -0.90 -9.48
N GLY A 52 1.81 -0.11 -8.81
CA GLY A 52 0.72 -0.59 -7.96
C GLY A 52 -0.24 -1.62 -8.56
N ARG A 53 -0.44 -1.65 -9.88
CA ARG A 53 -1.25 -2.71 -10.54
C ARG A 53 -0.46 -3.98 -10.83
N SER A 54 0.82 -3.89 -11.18
CA SER A 54 1.65 -5.05 -11.55
C SER A 54 2.07 -5.89 -10.35
N LEU A 55 2.23 -5.29 -9.17
CA LEU A 55 2.66 -5.99 -7.96
C LEU A 55 1.56 -6.88 -7.36
N ILE A 56 0.30 -6.41 -7.41
CA ILE A 56 -0.86 -7.19 -6.95
C ILE A 56 -1.40 -8.15 -8.01
N ALA A 57 -1.13 -7.90 -9.29
CA ALA A 57 -1.61 -8.73 -10.41
C ALA A 57 -0.59 -9.78 -10.89
N GLY A 58 0.57 -9.91 -10.25
CA GLY A 58 1.70 -10.70 -10.77
C GLY A 58 2.43 -11.51 -9.71
N GLN A 59 1.73 -12.44 -9.04
CA GLN A 59 2.33 -13.65 -8.47
C GLN A 59 1.43 -14.84 -8.83
N GLY A 60 1.52 -15.24 -10.09
CA GLY A 60 0.78 -16.34 -10.69
C GLY A 60 1.50 -16.84 -11.93
N SER A 61 2.80 -17.12 -11.81
CA SER A 61 3.54 -18.06 -12.66
C SER A 61 4.95 -18.19 -12.10
N VAL A 62 5.15 -19.17 -11.22
CA VAL A 62 6.39 -19.92 -11.18
C VAL A 62 6.00 -21.37 -11.42
N SER A 63 5.84 -21.70 -12.70
CA SER A 63 5.98 -23.06 -13.16
C SER A 63 7.47 -23.39 -13.16
N ALA A 64 7.87 -24.32 -12.30
CA ALA A 64 9.05 -25.17 -12.45
C ALA A 64 8.75 -26.48 -11.70
#